data_AF-A0A0M1J9N1-F1
#
_entry.id   AF-A0A0M1J9N1-F1
#
_cell.length_a   1.000
_cell.length_b   1.000
_cell.length_c   1.000
_cell.angle_alpha   90.00
_cell.angle_beta   90.00
_cell.angle_gamma   90.00
#
_symmetry.space_group_name_H-M   'P 1'
#
loop_
_entity.id
_entity.type
_entity.pdbx_description
1 polymer ?
#
loop_
_entity_poly.entity_id
_entity_poly.type
_entity_poly.pdbx_seq_one_letter_code
_entity_poly.pdbx_strand_id
1 'polypeptide(L)'
;AQGEDIIDASAAEQALYYYGHTATPRKSQKAKNWLASMGTPISKFIANHTGYTTTAGTTDTDTLRKCNEALQRENERLRKQLGFYDEQGIVRWHLLMGTTLDYQLRVLGATLKAEVETAAIAQRVDFVIENLRLHTQGRAVLDGLDPAADHNLITYKSHHEALDADAINELISYFVEYKKGFIKQGMDNKQNKYTYHLVAVCTRYPEALAKQAGNKWSQIKPGVYNIDWLVNITVIVTSKVTMQPRNSAWLLFSHDRERVEYALNLPENAQIPEYIPKLLRDELDKNQ
;
A
#
# COMPACT_ATOMS: atom_id res chain seq x y z
N ALA A 1 38.11 -65.61 22.47
CA ALA A 1 36.87 -65.32 21.72
C ALA A 1 35.73 -65.20 22.72
N GLN A 2 35.42 -63.98 23.16
CA GLN A 2 34.18 -63.69 23.87
C GLN A 2 33.30 -62.98 22.84
N GLY A 3 32.22 -63.65 22.44
CA GLY A 3 31.27 -63.09 21.49
C GLY A 3 30.62 -61.85 22.10
N GLU A 4 30.45 -60.81 21.30
CA GLU A 4 29.59 -59.68 21.66
C GLU A 4 28.15 -60.19 21.62
N ASP A 5 27.54 -60.35 22.80
CA ASP A 5 26.11 -60.64 22.90
C ASP A 5 25.34 -59.42 22.37
N ILE A 6 24.72 -59.57 21.20
CA ILE A 6 23.83 -58.56 20.62
C ILE A 6 22.51 -58.64 21.37
N ILE A 7 22.23 -57.64 22.20
CA ILE A 7 20.98 -57.54 22.96
C ILE A 7 19.92 -56.85 22.07
N ASP A 8 18.73 -57.45 22.00
CA ASP A 8 17.57 -56.85 21.34
C ASP A 8 17.21 -55.49 21.98
N ALA A 9 17.20 -54.44 21.16
CA ALA A 9 16.96 -53.07 21.60
C ALA A 9 15.60 -52.91 22.29
N SER A 10 14.58 -53.66 21.89
CA SER A 10 13.25 -53.61 22.50
C SER A 10 13.23 -54.25 23.90
N ALA A 11 14.00 -55.32 24.09
CA ALA A 11 14.15 -55.96 25.39
C ALA A 11 14.95 -55.06 26.36
N ALA A 12 15.98 -54.37 25.84
CA ALA A 12 16.73 -53.38 26.61
C ALA A 12 15.85 -52.18 27.02
N GLU A 13 14.99 -51.70 26.13
CA GLU A 13 14.06 -50.61 26.40
C GLU A 13 13.01 -51.00 27.46
N GLN A 14 12.42 -52.18 27.34
CA GLN A 14 11.45 -52.69 28.33
C GLN A 14 12.09 -52.92 29.70
N ALA A 15 13.31 -53.44 29.75
CA ALA A 15 14.06 -53.62 30.99
C ALA A 15 14.38 -52.26 31.65
N LEU A 16 14.85 -51.28 30.87
CA LEU A 16 15.12 -49.92 31.36
C LEU A 16 13.84 -49.23 31.86
N TYR A 17 12.73 -49.39 31.15
CA TYR A 17 11.43 -48.86 31.57
C TYR A 17 10.95 -49.51 32.87
N TYR A 18 11.00 -50.83 32.98
CA TYR A 18 10.60 -51.56 34.19
C TYR A 18 11.43 -51.15 35.43
N TYR A 19 12.76 -51.13 35.31
CA TYR A 19 13.63 -50.71 36.42
C TYR A 19 13.51 -49.21 36.74
N GLY A 20 13.34 -48.36 35.72
CA GLY A 20 13.12 -46.92 35.92
C GLY A 20 11.79 -46.57 36.59
N HIS A 21 10.78 -47.44 36.45
CA HIS A 21 9.44 -47.23 36.99
C HIS A 21 9.21 -47.91 38.36
N THR A 22 9.96 -48.97 38.69
CA THR A 22 9.75 -49.77 39.92
C THR A 22 10.85 -49.64 40.96
N ALA A 23 12.07 -49.21 40.60
CA ALA A 23 13.19 -49.12 41.53
C ALA A 23 13.47 -47.66 41.92
N THR A 24 13.68 -47.42 43.22
CA THR A 24 14.21 -46.14 43.71
C THR A 24 15.66 -45.99 43.22
N PRO A 25 16.04 -44.94 42.47
CA PRO A 25 17.37 -44.86 41.88
C PRO A 25 18.46 -44.74 42.96
N ARG A 26 19.56 -45.50 42.82
CA ARG A 26 20.76 -45.29 43.64
C ARG A 26 21.34 -43.92 43.32
N LYS A 27 21.40 -43.02 44.32
CA LYS A 27 22.02 -41.68 44.29
C LYS A 27 23.55 -41.72 44.16
N SER A 28 24.07 -42.53 43.24
CA SER A 28 25.50 -42.69 43.03
C SER A 28 26.08 -41.48 42.29
N GLN A 29 27.33 -41.13 42.60
CA GLN A 29 28.04 -40.06 41.91
C GLN A 29 28.19 -40.34 40.41
N LYS A 30 28.28 -41.62 40.03
CA LYS A 30 28.38 -42.05 38.63
C LYS A 30 27.12 -41.72 37.83
N ALA A 31 25.94 -41.90 38.41
CA ALA A 31 24.66 -41.53 37.78
C ALA A 31 24.52 -40.01 37.62
N LYS A 32 24.96 -39.22 38.61
CA LYS A 32 24.97 -37.75 38.52
C LYS A 32 25.89 -37.24 37.41
N ASN A 33 27.09 -37.83 37.28
CA ASN A 33 28.04 -37.46 36.24
C ASN A 33 27.53 -37.81 34.83
N TRP A 34 26.87 -38.96 34.68
CA TRP A 34 26.26 -39.35 33.40
C TRP A 34 25.10 -38.42 33.02
N LEU A 35 24.24 -38.05 33.99
CA LEU A 35 23.20 -37.05 33.79
C LEU A 35 23.74 -35.69 33.29
N ALA A 36 24.83 -35.21 33.91
CA ALA A 36 25.46 -33.95 33.53
C ALA A 36 26.00 -33.98 32.08
N SER A 37 26.41 -35.14 31.58
CA SER A 37 26.91 -35.29 30.20
C SER A 37 25.82 -35.32 29.12
N MET A 38 24.54 -35.55 29.48
CA MET A 38 23.46 -35.68 28.49
C MET A 38 22.95 -34.32 27.95
N GLY A 39 23.23 -33.20 28.61
CA GLY A 39 22.92 -31.84 28.12
C GLY A 39 21.44 -31.45 28.02
N THR A 40 20.51 -32.40 28.07
CA THR A 40 19.06 -32.17 28.02
C THR A 40 18.43 -32.22 29.42
N PRO A 41 17.48 -31.32 29.76
CA PRO A 41 16.81 -31.35 31.07
C PRO A 41 15.96 -32.62 31.23
N ILE A 42 16.00 -33.23 32.41
CA ILE A 42 15.09 -34.33 32.77
C ILE A 42 13.65 -33.84 32.89
N SER A 43 12.68 -34.67 32.48
CA SER A 43 11.25 -34.35 32.61
C SER A 43 10.84 -34.13 34.07
N LYS A 44 9.92 -33.20 34.31
CA LYS A 44 9.44 -32.84 35.66
C LYS A 44 8.93 -34.06 36.46
N PHE A 45 8.32 -35.03 35.80
CA PHE A 45 7.83 -36.25 36.44
C PHE A 45 8.95 -37.07 37.07
N ILE A 46 10.03 -37.31 36.31
CA ILE A 46 11.19 -38.09 36.76
C ILE A 46 11.97 -37.31 37.81
N ALA A 47 12.14 -36.00 37.64
CA ALA A 47 12.81 -35.14 38.62
C ALA A 47 12.12 -35.20 40.00
N ASN A 48 10.79 -35.13 40.03
CA ASN A 48 10.00 -35.19 41.27
C ASN A 48 10.07 -36.56 41.96
N HIS A 49 10.12 -37.65 41.18
CA HIS A 49 10.16 -39.00 41.73
C HIS A 49 11.56 -39.40 42.24
N THR A 50 12.62 -38.80 41.70
CA THR A 50 14.02 -39.27 41.91
C THR A 50 14.89 -38.27 42.69
N GLY A 51 14.52 -36.98 42.73
CA GLY A 51 15.27 -35.93 43.41
C GLY A 51 16.57 -35.51 42.71
N TYR A 52 16.78 -35.89 41.45
CA TYR A 52 17.87 -35.38 40.63
C TYR A 52 17.51 -34.02 40.04
N THR A 53 18.38 -33.03 40.19
CA THR A 53 18.29 -31.72 39.55
C THR A 53 19.51 -31.48 38.68
N THR A 54 19.32 -31.04 37.45
CA THR A 54 20.38 -30.46 36.63
C THR A 54 20.44 -28.97 36.96
N THR A 55 21.62 -28.43 37.26
CA THR A 55 21.83 -26.97 37.31
C THR A 55 21.48 -26.43 35.94
N ALA A 56 20.31 -25.78 35.85
CA ALA A 56 19.83 -25.16 34.64
C ALA A 56 20.81 -24.04 34.26
N GLY A 57 21.67 -24.32 33.28
CA GLY A 57 22.17 -23.26 32.43
C GLY A 57 20.94 -22.70 31.73
N THR A 58 20.49 -21.52 32.16
CA THR A 58 19.46 -20.75 31.49
C THR A 58 19.90 -20.56 30.04
N THR A 59 19.37 -21.37 29.13
CA THR A 59 19.29 -20.94 27.73
C THR A 59 18.39 -19.73 27.77
N ASP A 60 19.03 -18.56 27.85
CA ASP A 60 18.38 -17.27 27.94
C ASP A 60 17.30 -17.25 26.85
N THR A 61 16.07 -16.99 27.27
CA THR A 61 14.89 -16.88 26.41
C THR A 61 15.17 -15.93 25.23
N ASP A 62 16.06 -14.96 25.42
CA ASP A 62 16.51 -14.05 24.37
C ASP A 62 17.36 -14.75 23.30
N THR A 63 18.19 -15.73 23.68
CA THR A 63 19.00 -16.53 22.75
C THR A 63 18.11 -17.47 21.94
N LEU A 64 17.12 -18.11 22.57
CA LEU A 64 16.13 -18.94 21.87
C LEU A 64 15.29 -18.10 20.90
N ARG A 65 14.87 -16.90 21.31
CA ARG A 65 14.16 -15.95 20.46
C ARG A 65 14.98 -15.55 19.24
N LYS A 66 16.24 -15.15 19.42
CA LYS A 66 17.16 -14.80 18.32
C LYS A 66 17.38 -15.96 17.34
N CYS A 67 17.48 -17.19 17.85
CA CYS A 67 17.65 -18.38 17.02
C CYS A 67 16.37 -18.69 16.23
N ASN A 68 15.20 -18.54 16.85
CA ASN A 68 13.91 -18.73 16.19
C ASN A 68 13.65 -17.67 15.11
N GLU A 69 13.99 -16.40 15.39
CA GLU A 69 13.96 -15.30 14.40
C GLU A 69 14.95 -15.56 13.23
N ALA A 70 16.10 -16.20 13.47
CA ALA A 70 17.02 -16.61 12.41
C ALA A 70 16.46 -17.77 11.57
N LEU A 71 15.85 -18.78 12.21
CA LEU A 71 15.19 -19.92 11.53
C LEU A 71 13.98 -19.50 10.70
N GLN A 72 13.19 -18.52 11.16
CA GLN A 72 12.07 -17.98 10.40
C GLN A 72 12.56 -17.25 9.15
N ARG A 73 13.61 -16.43 9.27
CA ARG A 73 14.25 -15.78 8.12
C ARG A 73 14.80 -16.79 7.12
N GLU A 74 15.39 -17.87 7.60
CA GLU A 74 15.92 -18.93 6.74
C GLU A 74 14.80 -19.73 6.06
N ASN A 75 13.71 -20.02 6.76
CA ASN A 75 12.52 -20.64 6.15
C ASN A 75 11.89 -19.75 5.08
N GLU A 76 11.79 -18.43 5.32
CA GLU A 76 11.34 -17.50 4.29
C GLU A 76 12.29 -17.45 3.09
N ARG A 77 13.61 -17.47 3.33
CA ARG A 77 14.62 -17.55 2.27
C ARG A 77 14.46 -18.83 1.45
N LEU A 78 14.31 -19.98 2.10
CA LEU A 78 14.14 -21.28 1.45
C LEU A 78 12.79 -21.37 0.71
N ARG A 79 11.70 -20.83 1.28
CA ARG A 79 10.41 -20.70 0.59
C ARG A 79 10.51 -19.83 -0.67
N LYS A 80 11.27 -18.74 -0.60
CA LYS A 80 11.59 -17.88 -1.75
C LYS A 80 12.46 -18.62 -2.80
N GLN A 81 13.38 -19.49 -2.36
CA GLN A 81 14.24 -20.28 -3.25
C GLN A 81 13.56 -21.50 -3.88
N LEU A 82 12.60 -22.12 -3.20
CA LEU A 82 11.92 -23.35 -3.64
C LEU A 82 10.79 -23.12 -4.66
N GLY A 83 10.60 -21.88 -5.14
CA GLY A 83 9.88 -21.65 -6.39
C GLY A 83 8.36 -21.81 -6.34
N PHE A 84 7.71 -21.42 -5.25
CA PHE A 84 6.25 -21.24 -5.22
C PHE A 84 5.79 -19.90 -5.83
N TYR A 85 6.41 -19.47 -6.92
CA TYR A 85 5.96 -18.31 -7.69
C TYR A 85 5.59 -18.77 -9.09
N ASP A 86 4.32 -18.54 -9.41
CA ASP A 86 3.63 -18.75 -10.67
C ASP A 86 4.48 -18.37 -11.91
N GLU A 87 4.25 -19.09 -13.00
CA GLU A 87 5.09 -19.22 -14.20
C GLU A 87 5.24 -17.92 -15.03
N GLN A 88 5.87 -16.84 -14.54
CA GLN A 88 6.28 -15.70 -15.42
C GLN A 88 7.60 -15.05 -15.00
N GLY A 89 8.47 -14.82 -16.00
CA GLY A 89 9.87 -14.40 -15.83
C GLY A 89 10.11 -13.08 -15.09
N ILE A 90 9.15 -12.16 -15.03
CA ILE A 90 9.28 -10.85 -14.35
C ILE A 90 9.42 -11.02 -12.83
N VAL A 91 8.62 -11.90 -12.23
CA VAL A 91 8.67 -12.17 -10.78
C VAL A 91 10.01 -12.81 -10.41
N ARG A 92 10.53 -13.68 -11.28
CA ARG A 92 11.84 -14.32 -11.09
C ARG A 92 13.00 -13.32 -11.12
N TRP A 93 12.94 -12.30 -11.97
CA TRP A 93 13.97 -11.26 -12.04
C TRP A 93 13.98 -10.34 -10.81
N HIS A 94 12.80 -9.95 -10.30
CA HIS A 94 12.71 -9.17 -9.06
C HIS A 94 13.27 -9.97 -7.86
N LEU A 95 12.99 -11.27 -7.78
CA LEU A 95 13.55 -12.15 -6.77
C LEU A 95 15.09 -12.26 -6.88
N LEU A 96 15.60 -12.49 -8.10
CA LEU A 96 17.05 -12.59 -8.34
C LEU A 96 17.77 -11.30 -7.95
N MET A 97 17.21 -10.14 -8.28
CA MET A 97 17.79 -8.85 -7.90
C MET A 97 17.74 -8.67 -6.38
N GLY A 98 16.59 -8.91 -5.74
CA GLY A 98 16.43 -8.77 -4.29
C GLY A 98 17.36 -9.70 -3.50
N THR A 99 17.52 -10.94 -3.92
CA THR A 99 18.43 -11.89 -3.26
C THR A 99 19.91 -11.54 -3.46
N THR A 100 20.28 -11.08 -4.66
CA THR A 100 21.65 -10.62 -4.95
C THR A 100 21.99 -9.40 -4.10
N LEU A 101 21.08 -8.42 -4.02
CA LEU A 101 21.27 -7.22 -3.21
C LEU A 101 21.33 -7.53 -1.72
N ASP A 102 20.46 -8.40 -1.20
CA ASP A 102 20.52 -8.80 0.22
C ASP A 102 21.87 -9.44 0.55
N TYR A 103 22.38 -10.34 -0.30
CA TYR A 103 23.68 -10.96 -0.10
C TYR A 103 24.83 -9.94 -0.07
N GLN A 104 24.83 -8.99 -1.01
CA GLN A 104 25.86 -7.97 -1.12
C GLN A 104 25.79 -6.90 -0.03
N LEU A 105 24.60 -6.54 0.43
CA LEU A 105 24.39 -5.44 1.37
C LEU A 105 24.38 -5.89 2.83
N ARG A 106 24.06 -7.16 3.10
CA ARG A 106 24.03 -7.71 4.46
C ARG A 106 25.42 -7.72 5.11
N VAL A 107 26.49 -7.91 4.33
CA VAL A 107 27.87 -7.78 4.84
C VAL A 107 28.21 -6.36 5.30
N LEU A 108 27.46 -5.36 4.85
CA LEU A 108 27.56 -3.96 5.27
C LEU A 108 26.62 -3.61 6.43
N GLY A 109 25.86 -4.57 6.95
CA GLY A 109 24.87 -4.36 8.01
C GLY A 109 23.56 -3.71 7.55
N ALA A 110 23.36 -3.52 6.23
CA ALA A 110 22.13 -2.95 5.68
C ALA A 110 20.99 -3.99 5.67
N THR A 111 19.75 -3.51 5.83
CA THR A 111 18.54 -4.34 5.76
C THR A 111 17.78 -4.04 4.47
N LEU A 112 17.63 -5.05 3.61
CA LEU A 112 16.83 -4.93 2.39
C LEU A 112 15.38 -5.36 2.65
N LYS A 113 14.42 -4.56 2.17
CA LYS A 113 13.01 -4.93 2.05
C LYS A 113 12.63 -4.88 0.57
N ALA A 114 12.19 -6.00 0.01
CA ALA A 114 11.74 -6.11 -1.38
C ALA A 114 10.21 -6.19 -1.43
N GLU A 115 9.61 -5.67 -2.50
CA GLU A 115 8.15 -5.71 -2.74
C GLU A 115 7.34 -5.15 -1.56
N VAL A 116 7.76 -4.00 -1.05
CA VAL A 116 7.10 -3.32 0.08
C VAL A 116 5.76 -2.76 -0.38
N GLU A 117 4.69 -3.11 0.33
CA GLU A 117 3.39 -2.47 0.17
C GLU A 117 3.50 -1.00 0.57
N THR A 118 3.22 -0.10 -0.37
CA THR A 118 3.40 1.35 -0.17
C THR A 118 2.10 2.04 0.22
N ALA A 119 0.94 1.43 -0.03
CA ALA A 119 -0.34 2.02 0.31
C ALA A 119 -0.69 1.81 1.80
N ALA A 120 -0.32 2.78 2.64
CA ALA A 120 -0.79 2.80 4.03
C ALA A 120 -2.27 3.22 4.16
N ILE A 121 -2.77 3.97 3.17
CA ILE A 121 -4.13 4.50 3.09
C ILE A 121 -4.67 4.21 1.68
N ALA A 122 -5.98 4.00 1.56
CA ALA A 122 -6.63 3.86 0.27
C ALA A 122 -6.41 5.12 -0.58
N GLN A 123 -5.68 4.97 -1.67
CA GLN A 123 -5.51 6.01 -2.68
C GLN A 123 -6.84 6.22 -3.41
N ARG A 124 -7.28 7.48 -3.50
CA ARG A 124 -8.57 7.84 -4.12
C ARG A 124 -8.39 9.09 -4.97
N VAL A 125 -8.75 8.97 -6.24
CA VAL A 125 -9.02 10.15 -7.05
C VAL A 125 -10.31 10.80 -6.56
N ASP A 126 -10.37 12.14 -6.56
CA ASP A 126 -11.52 12.87 -6.02
C ASP A 126 -12.78 12.59 -6.85
N PHE A 127 -12.67 12.64 -8.18
CA PHE A 127 -13.78 12.32 -9.08
C PHE A 127 -13.33 11.62 -10.37
N VAL A 128 -14.21 10.77 -10.90
CA VAL A 128 -14.12 10.30 -12.28
C VAL A 128 -15.45 10.55 -12.98
N ILE A 129 -15.41 11.22 -14.12
CA ILE A 129 -16.58 11.41 -14.99
C ILE A 129 -16.40 10.52 -16.21
N GLU A 130 -17.29 9.54 -16.36
CA GLU A 130 -17.26 8.57 -17.45
C GLU A 130 -18.25 8.93 -18.56
N ASN A 131 -17.90 8.57 -19.80
CA ASN A 131 -18.82 8.58 -20.95
C ASN A 131 -19.54 9.91 -21.20
N LEU A 132 -18.89 11.04 -20.94
CA LEU A 132 -19.48 12.38 -21.02
C LEU A 132 -20.12 12.65 -22.39
N ARG A 133 -19.55 12.13 -23.48
CA ARG A 133 -20.13 12.18 -24.83
C ARG A 133 -21.56 11.65 -24.92
N LEU A 134 -21.88 10.57 -24.21
CA LEU A 134 -23.20 9.92 -24.28
C LEU A 134 -24.29 10.77 -23.62
N HIS A 135 -23.89 11.60 -22.64
CA HIS A 135 -24.82 12.38 -21.81
C HIS A 135 -24.94 13.84 -22.24
N THR A 136 -24.01 14.34 -23.05
CA THR A 136 -24.02 15.74 -23.49
C THR A 136 -25.02 16.02 -24.60
N GLN A 137 -25.41 15.03 -25.41
CA GLN A 137 -26.37 15.20 -26.53
C GLN A 137 -26.05 16.43 -27.43
N GLY A 138 -24.78 16.75 -27.63
CA GLY A 138 -24.34 17.92 -28.40
C GLY A 138 -24.37 19.27 -27.65
N ARG A 139 -24.71 19.28 -26.35
CA ARG A 139 -24.57 20.45 -25.47
C ARG A 139 -23.10 20.70 -25.13
N ALA A 140 -22.76 21.97 -24.92
CA ALA A 140 -21.45 22.34 -24.42
C ALA A 140 -21.22 21.74 -23.02
N VAL A 141 -20.04 21.18 -22.81
CA VAL A 141 -19.58 20.73 -21.48
C VAL A 141 -18.93 21.86 -20.70
N LEU A 142 -18.72 21.59 -19.41
CA LEU A 142 -17.88 22.37 -18.53
C LEU A 142 -16.52 22.62 -19.20
N ASP A 143 -16.07 23.88 -19.20
CA ASP A 143 -14.79 24.25 -19.78
C ASP A 143 -13.66 23.46 -19.10
N GLY A 144 -12.77 22.88 -19.91
CA GLY A 144 -11.64 22.09 -19.42
C GLY A 144 -11.95 20.61 -19.18
N LEU A 145 -13.19 20.13 -19.41
CA LEU A 145 -13.45 18.69 -19.58
C LEU A 145 -13.33 18.30 -21.05
N ASP A 146 -12.91 17.07 -21.30
CA ASP A 146 -12.88 16.48 -22.64
C ASP A 146 -14.11 15.58 -22.81
N PRO A 147 -15.10 15.97 -23.65
CA PRO A 147 -16.26 15.13 -23.92
C PRO A 147 -15.91 13.91 -24.76
N ALA A 148 -14.78 13.87 -25.47
CA ALA A 148 -14.35 12.73 -26.26
C ALA A 148 -13.62 11.67 -25.42
N ALA A 149 -13.10 12.04 -24.25
CA ALA A 149 -12.46 11.11 -23.35
C ALA A 149 -13.48 10.17 -22.69
N ASP A 150 -13.14 8.88 -22.62
CA ASP A 150 -13.95 7.88 -21.93
C ASP A 150 -13.99 8.16 -20.42
N HIS A 151 -12.87 8.65 -19.86
CA HIS A 151 -12.75 9.00 -18.45
C HIS A 151 -12.06 10.36 -18.28
N ASN A 152 -12.73 11.29 -17.62
CA ASN A 152 -12.11 12.51 -17.08
C ASN A 152 -11.79 12.25 -15.59
N LEU A 153 -10.51 12.15 -15.24
CA LEU A 153 -10.05 11.95 -13.88
C LEU A 153 -9.72 13.29 -13.26
N ILE A 154 -10.32 13.58 -12.11
CA ILE A 154 -10.30 14.91 -11.51
C ILE A 154 -9.71 14.84 -10.11
N THR A 155 -8.72 15.67 -9.84
CA THR A 155 -8.41 16.10 -8.47
C THR A 155 -8.94 17.50 -8.23
N TYR A 156 -9.43 17.77 -7.02
CA TYR A 156 -9.93 19.07 -6.62
C TYR A 156 -9.19 19.59 -5.39
N LYS A 157 -8.64 20.79 -5.51
CA LYS A 157 -8.06 21.55 -4.39
C LYS A 157 -8.96 22.75 -4.10
N SER A 158 -9.61 22.68 -2.93
CA SER A 158 -10.49 23.75 -2.45
C SER A 158 -9.70 25.02 -2.16
N HIS A 159 -10.38 26.08 -1.75
CA HIS A 159 -9.68 27.28 -1.30
C HIS A 159 -8.73 27.00 -0.12
N HIS A 160 -8.95 25.97 0.70
CA HIS A 160 -8.06 25.64 1.84
C HIS A 160 -6.80 24.88 1.46
N GLU A 161 -6.67 24.44 0.21
CA GLU A 161 -5.55 23.63 -0.26
C GLU A 161 -4.93 24.25 -1.51
N ALA A 162 -3.60 24.24 -1.57
CA ALA A 162 -2.90 24.66 -2.78
C ALA A 162 -2.85 23.50 -3.78
N LEU A 163 -3.01 23.82 -5.07
CA LEU A 163 -2.63 22.91 -6.13
C LEU A 163 -1.13 23.11 -6.42
N ASP A 164 -0.31 22.16 -6.00
CA ASP A 164 1.14 22.15 -6.15
C ASP A 164 1.63 20.98 -7.02
N ALA A 165 2.95 20.85 -7.16
CA ALA A 165 3.56 19.80 -7.98
C ALA A 165 3.31 18.39 -7.40
N ASP A 166 3.20 18.26 -6.08
CA ASP A 166 2.98 16.98 -5.42
C ASP A 166 1.55 16.50 -5.66
N ALA A 167 0.55 17.40 -5.57
CA ALA A 167 -0.83 17.10 -5.94
C ALA A 167 -0.95 16.66 -7.42
N ILE A 168 -0.14 17.24 -8.31
CA ILE A 168 -0.09 16.81 -9.72
C ILE A 168 0.51 15.41 -9.87
N ASN A 169 1.61 15.12 -9.18
CA ASN A 169 2.23 13.78 -9.18
C ASN A 169 1.30 12.72 -8.58
N GLU A 170 0.54 13.11 -7.56
CA GLU A 170 -0.50 12.28 -6.94
C GLU A 170 -1.62 11.96 -7.94
N LEU A 171 -2.13 12.95 -8.69
CA LEU A 171 -3.12 12.72 -9.75
C LEU A 171 -2.60 11.74 -10.82
N ILE A 172 -1.34 11.88 -11.24
CA ILE A 172 -0.71 10.96 -12.20
C ILE A 172 -0.64 9.54 -11.61
N SER A 173 -0.30 9.43 -10.32
CA SER A 173 -0.25 8.14 -9.62
C SER A 173 -1.63 7.50 -9.54
N TYR A 174 -2.65 8.26 -9.18
CA TYR A 174 -4.06 7.82 -9.17
C TYR A 174 -4.54 7.37 -10.53
N PHE A 175 -4.17 8.08 -11.60
CA PHE A 175 -4.45 7.64 -12.96
C PHE A 175 -3.86 6.26 -13.27
N VAL A 176 -2.58 6.05 -12.94
CA VAL A 176 -1.91 4.78 -13.18
C VAL A 176 -2.57 3.65 -12.39
N GLU A 177 -2.93 3.88 -11.13
CA GLU A 177 -3.62 2.89 -10.30
C GLU A 177 -5.03 2.60 -10.80
N TYR A 178 -5.81 3.63 -11.11
CA TYR A 178 -7.15 3.51 -11.68
C TYR A 178 -7.13 2.68 -12.96
N LYS A 179 -6.20 2.97 -13.88
CA LYS A 179 -6.01 2.17 -15.11
C LYS A 179 -5.67 0.71 -14.82
N LYS A 180 -4.80 0.43 -13.84
CA LYS A 180 -4.43 -0.94 -13.44
C LYS A 180 -5.60 -1.72 -12.84
N GLY A 181 -6.53 -1.04 -12.15
CA GLY A 181 -7.73 -1.66 -11.58
C GLY A 181 -8.54 -2.42 -12.63
N PHE A 182 -8.66 -1.87 -13.83
CA PHE A 182 -9.37 -2.50 -14.94
C PHE A 182 -8.66 -3.75 -15.49
N ILE A 183 -7.33 -3.72 -15.59
CA ILE A 183 -6.51 -4.87 -16.01
C ILE A 183 -6.73 -6.04 -15.05
N LYS A 184 -6.72 -5.78 -13.74
CA LYS A 184 -6.96 -6.81 -12.71
C LYS A 184 -8.36 -7.42 -12.76
N GLN A 185 -9.35 -6.72 -13.30
CA GLN A 185 -10.73 -7.20 -13.43
C GLN A 185 -10.97 -8.04 -14.71
N GLY A 186 -9.91 -8.40 -15.45
CA GLY A 186 -10.02 -9.30 -16.61
C GLY A 186 -10.69 -8.68 -17.84
N MET A 187 -10.76 -7.35 -17.90
CA MET A 187 -11.39 -6.61 -19.01
C MET A 187 -10.39 -6.17 -20.11
N ASP A 188 -9.22 -6.81 -20.15
CA ASP A 188 -8.01 -6.43 -20.90
C ASP A 188 -8.24 -6.21 -22.42
N ASN A 189 -9.12 -7.01 -23.03
CA ASN A 189 -9.32 -7.01 -24.49
C ASN A 189 -10.12 -5.81 -25.06
N LYS A 190 -10.82 -5.03 -24.24
CA LYS A 190 -11.53 -3.80 -24.67
C LYS A 190 -10.79 -2.51 -24.28
N GLN A 191 -9.83 -2.58 -23.37
CA GLN A 191 -9.36 -1.46 -22.53
C GLN A 191 -8.07 -0.79 -22.95
N ASN A 192 -7.25 -1.41 -23.80
CA ASN A 192 -6.12 -0.72 -24.43
C ASN A 192 -6.56 0.39 -25.43
N LYS A 193 -7.87 0.71 -25.45
CA LYS A 193 -8.52 1.73 -26.26
C LYS A 193 -9.14 2.86 -25.46
N TYR A 194 -9.27 2.75 -24.13
CA TYR A 194 -9.87 3.84 -23.37
C TYR A 194 -8.96 5.06 -23.37
N THR A 195 -9.61 6.21 -23.55
CA THR A 195 -8.99 7.52 -23.54
C THR A 195 -9.20 8.17 -22.17
N TYR A 196 -8.13 8.72 -21.63
CA TYR A 196 -8.11 9.30 -20.30
C TYR A 196 -7.70 10.77 -20.39
N HIS A 197 -8.44 11.63 -19.71
CA HIS A 197 -8.14 13.05 -19.61
C HIS A 197 -7.93 13.41 -18.14
N LEU A 198 -6.75 13.95 -17.83
CA LEU A 198 -6.39 14.32 -16.47
C LEU A 198 -6.70 15.80 -16.24
N VAL A 199 -7.47 16.06 -15.19
CA VAL A 199 -7.96 17.39 -14.86
C VAL A 199 -7.62 17.72 -13.41
N ALA A 200 -6.98 18.85 -13.20
CA ALA A 200 -6.77 19.41 -11.87
C ALA A 200 -7.63 20.64 -11.69
N VAL A 201 -8.60 20.59 -10.79
CA VAL A 201 -9.47 21.72 -10.46
C VAL A 201 -8.94 22.38 -9.20
N CYS A 202 -8.78 23.69 -9.23
CA CYS A 202 -8.37 24.46 -8.07
C CYS A 202 -9.18 25.74 -7.95
N THR A 203 -9.47 26.13 -6.71
CA THR A 203 -10.24 27.35 -6.50
C THR A 203 -9.40 28.60 -6.71
N ARG A 204 -8.19 28.61 -6.15
CA ARG A 204 -7.21 29.71 -6.32
C ARG A 204 -6.31 29.43 -7.52
N TYR A 205 -5.82 30.50 -8.15
CA TYR A 205 -4.79 30.35 -9.17
C TYR A 205 -3.51 29.80 -8.52
N PRO A 206 -2.88 28.75 -9.07
CA PRO A 206 -1.74 28.12 -8.40
C PRO A 206 -0.43 28.81 -8.83
N GLU A 207 -0.08 29.95 -8.23
CA GLU A 207 1.09 30.74 -8.65
C GLU A 207 2.39 29.94 -8.60
N ALA A 208 2.61 29.18 -7.52
CA ALA A 208 3.83 28.41 -7.31
C ALA A 208 4.00 27.32 -8.37
N LEU A 209 2.92 26.56 -8.64
CA LEU A 209 2.91 25.51 -9.66
C LEU A 209 3.13 26.09 -11.07
N ALA A 210 2.43 27.18 -11.40
CA ALA A 210 2.58 27.83 -12.70
C ALA A 210 4.01 28.35 -12.90
N LYS A 211 4.61 28.95 -11.86
CA LYS A 211 6.00 29.41 -11.89
C LYS A 211 6.98 28.26 -12.06
N GLN A 212 6.77 27.15 -11.36
CA GLN A 212 7.60 25.94 -11.46
C GLN A 212 7.49 25.30 -12.85
N ALA A 213 6.29 25.24 -13.42
CA ALA A 213 6.06 24.70 -14.75
C ALA A 213 6.68 25.58 -15.86
N GLY A 214 6.84 26.88 -15.64
CA GLY A 214 7.53 27.79 -16.57
C GLY A 214 6.89 27.77 -17.96
N ASN A 215 7.68 27.45 -18.99
CA ASN A 215 7.19 27.39 -20.38
C ASN A 215 6.23 26.23 -20.67
N LYS A 216 6.09 25.27 -19.74
CA LYS A 216 5.14 24.17 -19.84
C LYS A 216 3.74 24.55 -19.35
N TRP A 217 3.59 25.72 -18.72
CA TRP A 217 2.31 26.27 -18.33
C TRP A 217 1.77 27.16 -19.44
N SER A 218 0.61 26.83 -19.98
CA SER A 218 -0.02 27.60 -21.04
C SER A 218 -1.49 27.85 -20.75
N GLN A 219 -1.98 29.04 -21.07
CA GLN A 219 -3.40 29.36 -20.95
C GLN A 219 -4.11 28.98 -22.26
N ILE A 220 -5.12 28.11 -22.16
CA ILE A 220 -5.97 27.74 -23.31
C ILE A 220 -7.09 28.78 -23.46
N LYS A 221 -7.73 29.15 -22.35
CA LYS A 221 -8.79 30.17 -22.26
C LYS A 221 -8.90 30.72 -20.84
N PRO A 222 -9.70 31.77 -20.57
CA PRO A 222 -9.86 32.29 -19.21
C PRO A 222 -10.25 31.20 -18.20
N GLY A 223 -9.39 30.98 -17.20
CA GLY A 223 -9.56 29.97 -16.16
C GLY A 223 -9.27 28.52 -16.56
N VAL A 224 -8.82 28.25 -17.79
CA VAL A 224 -8.41 26.92 -18.24
C VAL A 224 -7.00 26.98 -18.80
N TYR A 225 -6.13 26.18 -18.22
CA TYR A 225 -4.72 26.11 -18.52
C TYR A 225 -4.32 24.68 -18.85
N ASN A 226 -3.17 24.50 -19.47
CA ASN A 226 -2.53 23.20 -19.66
C ASN A 226 -1.16 23.20 -19.01
N ILE A 227 -0.84 22.09 -18.36
CA ILE A 227 0.51 21.75 -17.95
C ILE A 227 1.00 20.61 -18.84
N ASP A 228 2.01 20.89 -19.66
CA ASP A 228 2.67 19.88 -20.51
C ASP A 228 3.90 19.29 -19.80
N TRP A 229 3.67 18.38 -18.86
CA TRP A 229 4.74 17.71 -18.09
C TRP A 229 5.11 16.36 -18.69
N LEU A 230 5.07 15.27 -17.91
CA LEU A 230 5.22 13.91 -18.42
C LEU A 230 3.97 13.47 -19.20
N VAL A 231 2.83 14.00 -18.77
CA VAL A 231 1.51 13.84 -19.38
C VAL A 231 0.84 15.22 -19.41
N ASN A 232 -0.05 15.42 -20.38
CA ASN A 232 -0.84 16.64 -20.45
C ASN A 232 -1.92 16.64 -19.36
N ILE A 233 -2.03 17.76 -18.64
CA ILE A 233 -2.99 17.94 -17.57
C ILE A 233 -3.69 19.28 -17.77
N THR A 234 -5.01 19.22 -17.88
CA THR A 234 -5.83 20.42 -17.93
C THR A 234 -6.04 20.95 -16.52
N VAL A 235 -5.71 22.22 -16.28
CA VAL A 235 -5.93 22.88 -15.00
C VAL A 235 -7.08 23.87 -15.12
N ILE A 236 -8.07 23.71 -14.24
CA ILE A 236 -9.24 24.57 -14.17
C ILE A 236 -9.14 25.40 -12.89
N VAL A 237 -9.22 26.72 -13.05
CA VAL A 237 -9.19 27.68 -11.94
C VAL A 237 -10.57 28.29 -11.79
N THR A 238 -11.36 27.83 -10.81
CA THR A 238 -12.79 28.19 -10.69
C THR A 238 -13.02 29.68 -10.41
N SER A 239 -12.05 30.38 -9.83
CA SER A 239 -12.05 31.84 -9.68
C SER A 239 -11.75 32.62 -10.96
N LYS A 240 -11.34 31.95 -12.04
CA LYS A 240 -10.95 32.58 -13.32
C LYS A 240 -11.73 32.08 -14.53
N VAL A 241 -12.50 31.01 -14.43
CA VAL A 241 -13.34 30.51 -15.54
C VAL A 241 -14.32 31.58 -16.00
N THR A 242 -14.69 31.58 -17.28
CA THR A 242 -15.62 32.60 -17.78
C THR A 242 -17.02 32.39 -17.18
N MET A 243 -17.66 33.46 -16.70
CA MET A 243 -19.04 33.44 -16.18
C MET A 243 -20.04 33.20 -17.33
N GLN A 244 -20.32 31.92 -17.59
CA GLN A 244 -21.27 31.47 -18.62
C GLN A 244 -22.06 30.28 -18.09
N PRO A 245 -23.30 30.06 -18.56
CA PRO A 245 -24.14 28.97 -18.07
C PRO A 245 -23.45 27.60 -18.11
N ARG A 246 -22.77 27.26 -19.21
CA ARG A 246 -22.03 26.00 -19.33
C ARG A 246 -20.97 25.73 -18.26
N ASN A 247 -20.50 26.76 -17.55
CA ASN A 247 -19.52 26.68 -16.46
C ASN A 247 -20.17 26.74 -15.07
N SER A 248 -21.50 26.63 -14.99
CA SER A 248 -22.28 26.76 -13.77
C SER A 248 -21.72 25.94 -12.61
N ALA A 249 -21.37 24.67 -12.83
CA ALA A 249 -20.78 23.82 -11.80
C ALA A 249 -19.43 24.37 -11.30
N TRP A 250 -18.55 24.86 -12.18
CA TRP A 250 -17.30 25.50 -11.75
C TRP A 250 -17.52 26.79 -10.98
N LEU A 251 -18.52 27.58 -11.40
CA LEU A 251 -18.84 28.85 -10.76
C LEU A 251 -19.43 28.65 -9.36
N LEU A 252 -20.18 27.58 -9.11
CA LEU A 252 -20.69 27.22 -7.78
C LEU A 252 -19.57 26.95 -6.77
N PHE A 253 -18.44 26.40 -7.22
CA PHE A 253 -17.26 26.12 -6.39
C PHE A 253 -16.15 27.18 -6.57
N SER A 254 -16.55 28.40 -6.94
CA SER A 254 -15.67 29.56 -6.90
C SER A 254 -15.56 30.10 -5.47
N HIS A 255 -14.45 30.77 -5.16
CA HIS A 255 -14.33 31.53 -3.90
C HIS A 255 -14.86 32.97 -4.03
N ASP A 256 -15.47 33.30 -5.16
CA ASP A 256 -16.00 34.62 -5.46
C ASP A 256 -17.53 34.58 -5.34
N ARG A 257 -18.06 35.39 -4.42
CA ARG A 257 -19.50 35.45 -4.14
C ARG A 257 -20.32 35.81 -5.36
N GLU A 258 -19.86 36.73 -6.20
CA GLU A 258 -20.61 37.15 -7.38
C GLU A 258 -20.78 35.99 -8.37
N ARG A 259 -19.73 35.17 -8.53
CA ARG A 259 -19.74 33.99 -9.39
C ARG A 259 -20.67 32.90 -8.88
N VAL A 260 -20.63 32.65 -7.57
CA VAL A 260 -21.49 31.65 -6.92
C VAL A 260 -22.96 32.07 -7.06
N GLU A 261 -23.30 33.32 -6.74
CA GLU A 261 -24.67 33.81 -6.87
C GLU A 261 -25.16 33.84 -8.32
N TYR A 262 -24.31 34.22 -9.27
CA TYR A 262 -24.63 34.10 -10.69
C TYR A 262 -25.02 32.66 -11.05
N ALA A 263 -24.23 31.68 -10.62
CA ALA A 263 -24.47 30.29 -10.93
C ALA A 263 -25.73 29.74 -10.25
N LEU A 264 -25.97 30.09 -8.98
CA LEU A 264 -27.17 29.70 -8.24
C LEU A 264 -28.47 30.18 -8.88
N ASN A 265 -28.43 31.33 -9.57
CA ASN A 265 -29.58 31.91 -10.25
C ASN A 265 -29.83 31.34 -11.67
N LEU A 266 -28.99 30.42 -12.16
CA LEU A 266 -29.18 29.80 -13.49
C LEU A 266 -30.31 28.75 -13.47
N PRO A 267 -31.14 28.67 -14.52
CA PRO A 267 -32.24 27.69 -14.59
C PRO A 267 -31.80 26.23 -14.46
N GLU A 268 -30.62 25.88 -14.96
CA GLU A 268 -30.06 24.52 -14.87
C GLU A 268 -29.74 24.09 -13.44
N ASN A 269 -29.56 25.05 -12.53
CA ASN A 269 -29.30 24.82 -11.12
C ASN A 269 -30.55 24.91 -10.24
N ALA A 270 -31.73 25.17 -10.83
CA ALA A 270 -32.97 25.31 -10.09
C ALA A 270 -33.39 24.03 -9.34
N GLN A 271 -32.90 22.86 -9.76
CA GLN A 271 -33.16 21.59 -9.10
C GLN A 271 -32.10 21.20 -8.06
N ILE A 272 -31.06 22.03 -7.87
CA ILE A 272 -30.09 21.80 -6.81
C ILE A 272 -30.82 21.87 -5.46
N PRO A 273 -30.70 20.85 -4.59
CA PRO A 273 -31.32 20.86 -3.27
C PRO A 273 -30.95 22.11 -2.46
N GLU A 274 -31.93 22.72 -1.78
CA GLU A 274 -31.80 24.00 -1.06
C GLU A 274 -30.64 24.05 -0.04
N TYR A 275 -30.26 22.91 0.52
CA TYR A 275 -29.14 22.85 1.46
C TYR A 275 -27.79 23.15 0.81
N ILE A 276 -27.61 22.89 -0.49
CA ILE A 276 -26.33 23.14 -1.19
C ILE A 276 -26.06 24.64 -1.33
N PRO A 277 -26.97 25.48 -1.87
CA PRO A 277 -26.81 26.92 -1.87
C PRO A 277 -26.52 27.50 -0.49
N LYS A 278 -27.18 26.98 0.55
CA LYS A 278 -26.92 27.39 1.93
C LYS A 278 -25.48 27.10 2.35
N LEU A 279 -25.00 25.86 2.16
CA LEU A 279 -23.62 25.49 2.49
C LEU A 279 -22.59 26.30 1.72
N LEU A 280 -22.82 26.56 0.43
CA LEU A 280 -21.91 27.37 -0.38
C LEU A 280 -21.80 28.81 0.14
N ARG A 281 -22.92 29.42 0.52
CA ARG A 281 -22.95 30.77 1.11
C ARG A 281 -22.27 30.81 2.48
N ASP A 282 -22.58 29.83 3.34
CA ASP A 282 -21.96 29.70 4.67
C ASP A 282 -20.43 29.58 4.56
N GLU A 283 -19.92 28.83 3.56
CA GLU A 283 -18.47 28.74 3.31
C GLU A 283 -17.86 30.06 2.79
N LEU A 284 -18.59 30.84 2.01
CA LEU A 284 -18.12 32.17 1.58
C LEU A 284 -18.10 33.17 2.75
N ASP A 285 -19.08 33.12 3.66
CA ASP A 285 -19.16 34.02 4.82
C ASP A 285 -18.03 33.79 5.83
N LYS A 286 -17.53 32.56 5.97
CA LYS A 286 -16.39 32.25 6.84
C LYS A 286 -15.07 32.91 6.42
N ASN A 287 -14.99 33.39 5.18
CA ASN A 287 -13.77 33.88 4.56
C ASN A 287 -13.82 35.39 4.23
N GLN A 288 -14.84 36.12 4.71
CA GLN A 288 -14.91 37.59 4.71
C GLN A 288 -14.33 38.18 6.00
#